data_AF-T1ALE1-F1
#
_entry.id   AF-T1ALE1-F1
#
_cell.length_a   1.000
_cell.length_b   1.000
_cell.length_c   1.000
_cell.angle_alpha   90.00
_cell.angle_beta   90.00
_cell.angle_gamma   90.00
#
_symmetry.space_group_name_H-M   'P 1'
#
loop_
_entity.id
_entity.type
_entity.pdbx_description
1 polymer ?
#
loop_
_entity_poly.entity_id
_entity_poly.type
_entity_poly.pdbx_seq_one_letter_code
_entity_poly.pdbx_strand_id
1 'polypeptide(L)'
;PRPNAQQYITGFALAIILTAIPFALVIGHVVSDVLLVIAVCAAAQIIVHVVYFLHLDRSEEQRWNRMALLYVVIMVGIVLGGSLWIMYNLNHNMMPGVMHYKVWK
;
A
#
# COMPACT_ATOMS: atom_id res chain seq x y z
N PRO A 1 -6.90 -2.52 -32.14
CA PRO A 1 -7.27 -1.41 -31.21
C PRO A 1 -6.01 -0.63 -30.80
N ARG A 2 -5.90 0.65 -31.22
CA ARG A 2 -4.76 1.49 -30.81
C ARG A 2 -4.85 1.71 -29.30
N PRO A 3 -3.76 1.55 -28.53
CA PRO A 3 -3.81 1.86 -27.10
C PRO A 3 -4.22 3.32 -26.95
N ASN A 4 -5.27 3.57 -26.17
CA ASN A 4 -5.74 4.92 -25.89
C ASN A 4 -4.68 5.63 -25.05
N ALA A 5 -3.73 6.29 -25.71
CA ALA A 5 -2.64 7.04 -25.06
C ALA A 5 -3.17 8.02 -23.99
N GLN A 6 -4.40 8.49 -24.15
CA GLN A 6 -5.09 9.33 -23.17
C GLN A 6 -5.23 8.67 -21.79
N GLN A 7 -5.50 7.37 -21.69
CA GLN A 7 -5.67 6.69 -20.40
C GLN A 7 -4.33 6.46 -19.68
N TYR A 8 -3.26 6.20 -20.44
CA TYR A 8 -1.91 6.12 -19.89
C TYR A 8 -1.43 7.48 -19.38
N ILE A 9 -1.68 8.56 -20.13
CA ILE A 9 -1.28 9.92 -19.75
C ILE A 9 -2.08 10.40 -18.53
N THR A 10 -3.38 10.14 -18.45
CA THR A 10 -4.17 10.51 -17.26
C THR A 10 -3.74 9.73 -16.03
N GLY A 11 -3.49 8.42 -16.14
CA GLY A 11 -2.96 7.61 -15.04
C GLY A 11 -1.59 8.08 -14.54
N PHE A 12 -0.69 8.42 -15.48
CA PHE A 12 0.63 8.96 -15.17
C PHE A 12 0.56 10.32 -14.47
N ALA A 13 -0.28 11.23 -14.95
CA ALA A 13 -0.50 12.52 -14.31
C ALA A 13 -1.08 12.37 -12.89
N LEU A 14 -2.07 11.48 -12.72
CA LEU A 14 -2.67 11.20 -11.41
C LEU A 14 -1.63 10.64 -10.43
N ALA A 15 -0.79 9.71 -10.89
CA ALA A 15 0.27 9.11 -10.08
C ALA A 15 1.32 10.14 -9.63
N ILE A 16 1.68 11.10 -10.48
CA ILE A 16 2.60 12.21 -10.15
C ILE A 16 1.98 13.15 -9.12
N ILE A 17 0.71 13.53 -9.30
CA ILE A 17 0.02 14.42 -8.35
C ILE A 17 -0.05 13.76 -6.97
N LEU A 18 -0.40 12.47 -6.93
CA LEU A 18 -0.56 11.73 -5.68
C LEU A 18 0.77 11.46 -4.96
N THR A 19 1.92 11.48 -5.65
CA THR A 19 3.25 11.45 -5.01
C THR A 19 3.75 12.84 -4.63
N ALA A 20 3.41 13.88 -5.40
CA ALA A 20 3.80 15.24 -5.08
C ALA A 20 3.15 15.74 -3.77
N ILE A 21 1.89 15.39 -3.53
CA ILE A 21 1.14 15.77 -2.31
C ILE A 21 1.85 15.33 -1.01
N PRO A 22 2.13 14.03 -0.77
CA PRO A 22 2.79 13.60 0.46
C PRO A 22 4.20 14.17 0.58
N PHE A 23 4.96 14.30 -0.52
CA PHE A 23 6.28 14.93 -0.49
C PHE A 23 6.23 16.40 -0.05
N ALA A 24 5.30 17.18 -0.61
CA ALA A 24 5.12 18.58 -0.24
C ALA A 24 4.70 18.74 1.23
N LEU A 25 3.77 17.89 1.70
CA LEU A 25 3.29 17.89 3.08
C LEU A 25 4.40 17.54 4.08
N VAL A 26 5.28 16.58 3.75
CA VAL A 26 6.42 16.18 4.59
C VAL A 26 7.46 17.29 4.66
N ILE A 27 7.86 17.87 3.51
CA ILE A 27 8.87 18.94 3.47
C ILE A 27 8.40 20.18 4.22
N GLY A 28 7.12 20.54 4.07
CA GLY A 28 6.53 21.69 4.76
C GLY A 28 6.30 21.49 6.26
N HIS A 29 6.53 20.28 6.81
CA HIS A 29 6.25 19.94 8.22
C HIS A 29 4.82 20.34 8.67
N VAL A 30 3.85 20.28 7.75
CA VAL A 30 2.50 20.85 7.94
C VAL A 30 1.59 19.92 8.76
N VAL A 31 1.99 18.66 8.90
CA VAL A 31 1.20 17.59 9.54
C VAL A 31 1.99 16.96 10.68
N SER A 32 1.34 16.79 11.83
CA SER A 32 1.89 16.11 13.01
C SER A 32 2.06 14.61 12.77
N ASP A 33 1.09 13.97 12.13
CA ASP A 33 1.08 12.52 11.88
C ASP A 33 1.51 12.17 10.45
N VAL A 34 2.77 12.46 10.15
CA VAL A 34 3.38 12.24 8.84
C VAL A 34 3.21 10.79 8.35
N LEU A 35 3.31 9.81 9.26
CA LEU A 35 3.18 8.40 8.94
C LEU A 35 1.80 8.03 8.38
N LEU A 36 0.73 8.62 8.95
CA LEU A 36 -0.63 8.35 8.54
C LEU A 36 -0.91 8.92 7.14
N VAL A 37 -0.42 10.14 6.88
CA VAL A 37 -0.54 10.79 5.56
C VAL A 37 0.17 9.98 4.48
N ILE A 38 1.40 9.52 4.75
CA ILE A 38 2.16 8.70 3.81
C ILE A 38 1.45 7.36 3.57
N ALA A 39 0.96 6.71 4.63
CA ALA A 39 0.26 5.43 4.52
C ALA A 39 -1.00 5.52 3.64
N VAL A 40 -1.81 6.57 3.83
CA VAL A 40 -3.02 6.80 3.01
C VAL A 40 -2.65 7.10 1.56
N CYS A 41 -1.66 7.96 1.32
CA CYS A 41 -1.21 8.26 -0.05
C CYS A 41 -0.63 7.02 -0.74
N ALA A 42 0.14 6.20 -0.03
CA ALA A 42 0.70 4.96 -0.55
C ALA A 42 -0.39 3.95 -0.92
N ALA A 43 -1.42 3.79 -0.07
CA ALA A 43 -2.56 2.93 -0.37
C ALA A 43 -3.31 3.39 -1.62
N ALA A 44 -3.58 4.70 -1.73
CA ALA A 44 -4.21 5.27 -2.91
C ALA A 44 -3.35 5.10 -4.18
N GLN A 45 -2.02 5.19 -4.05
CA GLN A 45 -1.08 5.01 -5.17
C GLN A 45 -1.09 3.58 -5.73
N ILE A 46 -1.23 2.58 -4.87
CA ILE A 46 -1.39 1.18 -5.27
C ILE A 46 -2.66 1.03 -6.13
N ILE A 47 -3.77 1.65 -5.73
CA ILE A 47 -5.03 1.61 -6.48
C ILE A 47 -4.87 2.25 -7.86
N VAL A 48 -4.22 3.42 -7.94
CA VAL A 48 -3.97 4.12 -9.21
C VAL A 48 -3.13 3.25 -10.16
N HIS A 49 -2.08 2.59 -9.67
CA HIS A 49 -1.25 1.72 -10.51
C HIS A 49 -2.02 0.49 -11.01
N VAL A 50 -2.78 -0.17 -10.13
CA VAL A 50 -3.58 -1.33 -10.52
C VAL A 50 -4.66 -0.96 -11.55
N VAL A 51 -5.27 0.22 -11.45
CA VAL A 51 -6.34 0.65 -12.37
C VAL A 51 -5.78 1.18 -13.70
N TYR A 52 -4.80 2.09 -13.65
CA TYR A 52 -4.35 2.82 -14.85
C TYR A 52 -3.15 2.19 -15.54
N PHE A 53 -2.20 1.60 -14.81
CA PHE A 53 -1.03 1.00 -15.45
C PHE A 53 -1.31 -0.41 -15.94
N LEU A 54 -2.10 -1.16 -15.17
CA LEU A 54 -2.30 -2.56 -15.50
C LEU A 54 -3.34 -2.80 -16.58
N HIS A 55 -4.07 -1.76 -17.01
CA HIS A 55 -4.91 -1.72 -18.22
C HIS A 55 -5.56 -3.08 -18.53
N LEU A 56 -6.27 -3.66 -17.56
CA LEU A 56 -7.04 -4.86 -17.86
C LEU A 56 -8.21 -4.42 -18.73
N ASP A 57 -8.06 -4.67 -20.02
CA ASP A 57 -9.09 -4.47 -21.03
C ASP A 57 -10.40 -5.05 -20.52
N ARG A 58 -11.47 -4.23 -20.59
CA ARG A 58 -12.82 -4.62 -20.15
C ARG A 58 -13.50 -5.61 -21.09
N SER A 59 -12.74 -6.20 -22.01
CA SER A 59 -13.20 -7.30 -22.85
C SER A 59 -13.62 -8.50 -22.01
N GLU A 60 -14.57 -9.28 -22.53
CA GLU A 60 -15.06 -10.49 -21.90
C GLU A 60 -13.98 -11.59 -21.86
N GLU A 61 -13.06 -11.58 -22.83
CA GLU A 61 -11.96 -12.53 -22.94
C GLU A 61 -10.93 -12.39 -21.79
N GLN A 62 -10.68 -11.16 -21.32
CA GLN A 62 -9.77 -10.88 -20.19
C GLN A 62 -10.45 -10.92 -18.82
N ARG A 63 -11.70 -11.37 -18.73
CA ARG A 63 -12.40 -11.50 -17.44
C ARG A 63 -11.66 -12.46 -16.50
N TRP A 64 -11.08 -13.53 -17.04
CA TRP A 64 -10.25 -14.47 -16.28
C TRP A 64 -8.98 -13.81 -15.72
N ASN A 65 -8.33 -12.94 -16.49
CA ASN A 65 -7.16 -12.21 -16.02
C ASN A 65 -7.50 -11.22 -14.89
N ARG A 66 -8.69 -10.58 -14.96
CA ARG A 66 -9.20 -9.73 -13.87
C ARG A 66 -9.45 -10.51 -12.58
N MET A 67 -10.04 -11.70 -12.69
CA MET A 67 -10.29 -12.56 -11.54
C MET A 67 -8.99 -13.08 -10.92
N ALA A 68 -8.02 -13.48 -11.76
CA ALA A 68 -6.70 -13.91 -11.30
C ALA A 68 -5.97 -12.78 -10.57
N LEU A 69 -6.06 -11.54 -11.06
CA LEU A 69 -5.49 -10.39 -10.38
C LEU A 69 -6.13 -10.12 -9.01
N LEU A 70 -7.47 -10.11 -8.96
CA LEU A 70 -8.17 -9.87 -7.71
C LEU A 70 -7.78 -10.91 -6.66
N TYR A 71 -7.64 -12.17 -7.09
CA TYR A 71 -7.14 -13.25 -6.25
C TYR A 71 -5.74 -12.94 -5.68
N VAL A 72 -4.80 -12.50 -6.52
CA VAL A 72 -3.45 -12.13 -6.07
C VAL A 72 -3.48 -10.95 -5.09
N VAL A 73 -4.29 -9.92 -5.34
CA VAL A 73 -4.40 -8.77 -4.44
C VAL A 73 -4.93 -9.19 -3.07
N ILE A 74 -5.97 -10.02 -3.03
CA ILE A 74 -6.52 -10.56 -1.77
C ILE A 74 -5.48 -11.42 -1.07
N MET A 75 -4.80 -12.30 -1.79
CA MET A 75 -3.75 -13.17 -1.25
C MET A 75 -2.62 -12.34 -0.61
N VAL A 76 -2.13 -11.31 -1.31
CA VAL A 76 -1.10 -10.40 -0.79
C VAL A 76 -1.61 -9.66 0.45
N GLY A 77 -2.86 -9.20 0.45
CA GLY A 77 -3.48 -8.56 1.62
C GLY A 77 -3.53 -9.47 2.85
N ILE A 78 -3.90 -10.74 2.66
CA ILE A 78 -3.92 -11.74 3.74
C ILE A 78 -2.50 -12.05 4.23
N VAL A 79 -1.53 -12.23 3.34
CA VAL A 79 -0.14 -12.54 3.72
C VAL A 79 0.51 -11.37 4.46
N LEU A 80 0.36 -10.14 3.97
CA LEU A 80 0.91 -8.96 4.63
C LEU A 80 0.20 -8.67 5.96
N GLY A 81 -1.14 -8.64 5.96
CA GLY A 81 -1.92 -8.42 7.18
C GLY A 81 -1.70 -9.52 8.22
N GLY A 82 -1.72 -10.78 7.78
CA GLY A 82 -1.49 -11.95 8.62
C GLY A 82 -0.07 -12.00 9.17
N SER A 83 0.96 -11.70 8.36
CA SER A 83 2.35 -11.68 8.84
C SER A 83 2.60 -10.57 9.86
N LEU A 84 2.10 -9.35 9.62
CA LEU A 84 2.19 -8.26 10.60
C LEU A 84 1.46 -8.62 11.89
N TRP A 85 0.25 -9.16 11.79
CA TRP A 85 -0.53 -9.60 12.95
C TRP A 85 0.19 -10.68 13.76
N ILE A 86 0.70 -11.71 13.08
CA ILE A 86 1.43 -12.81 13.70
C ILE A 86 2.68 -12.28 14.40
N MET A 87 3.46 -11.42 13.75
CA MET A 87 4.66 -10.83 14.33
C MET A 87 4.35 -9.95 15.54
N TYR A 88 3.30 -9.13 15.45
CA TYR A 88 2.84 -8.30 16.56
C TYR A 88 2.40 -9.15 17.76
N ASN A 89 1.61 -10.19 17.52
CA ASN A 89 1.13 -11.10 18.55
C ASN A 89 2.26 -11.94 19.16
N LEU A 90 3.20 -12.43 18.35
CA LEU A 90 4.39 -13.13 18.83
C LEU A 90 5.24 -12.20 19.69
N ASN A 91 5.50 -10.96 19.25
CA ASN A 91 6.27 -10.00 20.05
C ASN A 91 5.60 -9.73 21.41
N HIS A 92 4.27 -9.55 21.44
CA HIS A 92 3.53 -9.37 22.69
C HIS A 92 3.57 -10.60 23.60
N ASN A 93 3.48 -11.81 23.04
CA ASN A 93 3.42 -13.04 23.81
C ASN A 93 4.80 -13.64 24.14
N MET A 94 5.85 -13.22 23.44
CA MET A 94 7.22 -13.68 23.64
C MET A 94 8.09 -12.67 24.37
N MET A 95 7.61 -11.46 24.71
CA MET A 95 8.27 -10.58 25.68
C MET A 95 7.98 -11.13 27.09
N PRO A 96 8.92 -11.86 27.74
CA PRO A 96 8.78 -12.15 29.15
C PRO A 96 8.97 -10.81 29.86
N GLY A 97 8.14 -10.50 30.87
CA GLY A 97 8.31 -9.29 31.66
C GLY A 97 9.78 -9.12 32.01
N VAL A 98 10.38 -8.02 31.54
CA VAL A 98 11.80 -7.70 31.74
C VAL A 98 12.03 -7.75 33.25
N MET A 99 12.58 -8.86 33.73
CA MET A 99 12.84 -9.05 35.15
C MET A 99 13.84 -7.99 35.55
N HIS A 100 13.37 -7.07 36.39
CA HIS A 100 14.11 -5.97 36.95
C HIS A 100 15.26 -6.52 37.81
N TYR A 101 16.43 -6.80 37.22
CA TYR A 101 17.61 -7.16 38.00
C TYR A 101 18.20 -5.89 38.63
N LYS A 102 17.60 -5.50 39.76
CA LYS A 102 18.24 -4.65 40.76
C LYS A 102 19.32 -5.50 41.45
N VAL A 103 20.47 -5.61 40.81
CA VAL A 103 21.71 -6.22 41.33
C VAL A 103 22.78 -5.21 40.93
N TRP A 104 23.01 -4.11 41.66
CA TRP A 104 23.59 -4.02 43.00
C TRP A 104 23.28 -2.64 43.63
N LYS A 105 23.45 -2.55 44.96
CA LYS A 105 23.61 -1.28 45.70
C LYS A 105 24.82 -0.50 45.19
#